data_AF-A0A2U3K4G8-F1
#
_entry.id   AF-A0A2U3K4G8-F1
#
_cell.length_a   1.000
_cell.length_b   1.000
_cell.length_c   1.000
_cell.angle_alpha   90.00
_cell.angle_beta   90.00
_cell.angle_gamma   90.00
#
_symmetry.space_group_name_H-M   'P 1'
#
loop_
_entity.id
_entity.type
_entity.pdbx_description
1 polymer ?
#
loop_
_entity_poly.entity_id
_entity_poly.type
_entity_poly.pdbx_seq_one_letter_code
_entity_poly.pdbx_strand_id
1 'polypeptide(L)'
;MSKRSKPEHPSPYLNDLIDSIDHQYDPGYWLGGKRTPLLIKYNNINKRGQKLTGITFILLGFLSLAGVVVPLVVSIFGNKLYGNFSLIFNLIFSMAFLGFGVKLFMRARKPKGKASQNED
;
A
#
# COMPACT_ATOMS: atom_id res chain seq x y z
N MET A 1 -9.99 40.18 -8.67
CA MET A 1 -11.00 39.11 -8.79
C MET A 1 -11.17 38.44 -7.43
N SER A 2 -12.34 38.63 -6.80
CA SER A 2 -12.68 38.05 -5.49
C SER A 2 -12.84 36.53 -5.63
N LYS A 3 -12.02 35.75 -4.91
CA LYS A 3 -12.21 34.31 -4.77
C LYS A 3 -13.44 34.09 -3.88
N ARG A 4 -14.62 33.92 -4.48
CA ARG A 4 -15.82 33.43 -3.77
C ARG A 4 -15.47 32.09 -3.13
N SER A 5 -15.50 32.01 -1.80
CA SER A 5 -15.48 30.75 -1.07
C SER A 5 -16.72 29.95 -1.47
N LYS A 6 -16.55 28.83 -2.18
CA LYS A 6 -17.68 27.95 -2.49
C LYS A 6 -18.27 27.45 -1.17
N PRO A 7 -19.60 27.42 -1.01
CA PRO A 7 -20.23 26.84 0.17
C PRO A 7 -19.90 25.34 0.23
N GLU A 8 -19.29 24.89 1.33
CA GLU A 8 -19.06 23.46 1.57
C GLU A 8 -20.39 22.79 1.96
N HIS A 9 -20.81 21.80 1.16
CA HIS A 9 -21.96 20.97 1.47
C HIS A 9 -21.57 19.93 2.55
N PRO A 10 -22.44 19.63 3.54
CA PRO A 10 -22.12 18.66 4.59
C PRO A 10 -21.89 17.23 4.08
N SER A 11 -22.42 16.89 2.89
CA SER A 11 -22.17 15.58 2.29
C SER A 11 -20.96 15.61 1.35
N PRO A 12 -19.98 14.70 1.54
CA PRO A 12 -18.80 14.61 0.68
C PRO A 12 -19.14 14.36 -0.80
N TYR A 13 -20.19 13.58 -1.05
CA TYR A 13 -20.65 13.26 -2.41
C TYR A 13 -21.13 14.49 -3.18
N LEU A 14 -21.87 15.40 -2.53
CA LEU A 14 -22.35 16.61 -3.19
C LEU A 14 -21.21 17.59 -3.48
N ASN A 15 -20.20 17.65 -2.61
CA ASN A 15 -18.99 18.42 -2.90
C ASN A 15 -18.22 17.88 -4.11
N ASP A 16 -18.07 16.55 -4.20
CA ASP A 16 -17.41 15.91 -5.34
C ASP A 16 -18.20 16.13 -6.65
N LEU A 17 -19.54 16.14 -6.58
CA LEU A 17 -20.40 16.46 -7.72
C LEU A 17 -20.24 17.92 -8.18
N ILE A 18 -20.30 18.87 -7.25
CA ILE A 18 -20.13 20.30 -7.53
C ILE A 18 -18.75 20.55 -8.16
N ASP A 19 -17.71 19.90 -7.64
CA ASP A 19 -16.36 20.04 -8.18
C ASP A 19 -16.23 19.44 -9.58
N SER A 20 -16.92 18.33 -9.88
CA SER A 20 -16.94 17.74 -11.22
C SER A 20 -17.71 18.57 -12.25
N ILE A 21 -18.79 19.24 -11.83
CA ILE A 21 -19.58 20.15 -12.68
C ILE A 21 -18.77 21.40 -13.02
N ASP A 22 -18.10 21.99 -12.03
CA ASP A 22 -17.33 23.22 -12.23
C ASP A 22 -16.10 23.04 -13.14
N HIS A 23 -15.62 21.80 -13.31
CA HIS A 23 -14.48 21.47 -14.15
C HIS A 23 -14.85 20.58 -15.36
N GLN A 24 -16.13 20.53 -15.72
CA GLN A 24 -16.62 19.72 -16.84
C GLN A 24 -15.96 20.08 -18.19
N TYR A 25 -15.53 21.34 -18.35
CA TYR A 25 -14.88 21.85 -19.56
C TYR A 25 -13.40 22.20 -19.37
N ASP A 26 -12.81 21.85 -18.23
CA ASP A 26 -11.37 22.02 -18.00
C ASP A 26 -10.65 20.70 -18.33
N PRO A 27 -10.11 20.54 -19.56
CA PRO A 27 -9.36 19.34 -19.91
C PRO A 27 -8.11 19.18 -19.02
N GLY A 28 -7.55 20.28 -18.50
CA GLY A 28 -6.45 20.26 -17.55
C GLY A 28 -6.83 19.65 -16.20
N TYR A 29 -8.08 19.78 -15.77
CA TYR A 29 -8.58 19.16 -14.53
C TYR A 29 -8.57 17.62 -14.63
N TRP A 30 -9.01 17.06 -15.76
CA TRP A 30 -9.07 15.60 -15.99
C TRP A 30 -7.74 15.00 -16.45
N LEU A 31 -6.94 15.74 -17.23
CA LEU A 31 -5.66 15.30 -17.78
C LEU A 31 -4.46 15.54 -16.83
N GLY A 32 -4.71 16.03 -15.61
CA GLY A 32 -3.69 16.07 -14.56
C GLY A 32 -2.92 17.39 -14.43
N GLY A 33 -3.42 18.48 -15.00
CA GLY A 33 -2.89 19.85 -14.87
C GLY A 33 -2.85 20.41 -13.45
N LYS A 34 -3.56 19.80 -12.49
CA LYS A 34 -3.29 19.81 -11.05
C LYS A 34 -4.16 18.71 -10.44
N ARG A 35 -3.64 17.48 -10.45
CA ARG A 35 -4.19 16.27 -9.81
C ARG A 35 -5.65 16.40 -9.31
N THR A 36 -6.59 15.81 -10.04
CA THR A 36 -7.95 15.53 -9.57
C THR A 36 -7.99 15.16 -8.08
N PRO A 37 -8.84 15.79 -7.26
CA PRO A 37 -8.89 15.58 -5.81
C PRO A 37 -9.18 14.12 -5.45
N LEU A 38 -9.93 13.40 -6.29
CA LEU A 38 -10.18 11.96 -6.15
C LEU A 38 -8.88 11.15 -6.14
N LEU A 39 -7.97 11.36 -7.10
CA LEU A 39 -6.69 10.64 -7.12
C LEU A 39 -5.79 11.03 -5.95
N ILE A 40 -5.84 12.25 -5.42
CA ILE A 40 -5.07 12.61 -4.20
C ILE A 40 -5.67 11.93 -2.96
N LYS A 41 -7.00 11.91 -2.84
CA LYS A 41 -7.73 11.29 -1.72
C LYS A 41 -7.53 9.77 -1.73
N TYR A 42 -7.64 9.13 -2.89
CA TYR A 42 -7.31 7.71 -3.07
C TYR A 42 -5.83 7.40 -2.91
N ASN A 43 -4.92 8.31 -3.28
CA ASN A 43 -3.47 8.09 -3.06
C ASN A 43 -3.08 8.19 -1.58
N ASN A 44 -3.75 9.04 -0.77
CA ASN A 44 -3.56 9.05 0.67
C ASN A 44 -4.19 7.83 1.38
N ILE A 45 -5.31 7.31 0.87
CA ILE A 45 -5.89 6.03 1.30
C ILE A 45 -4.95 4.88 0.92
N ASN A 46 -4.36 4.90 -0.27
CA ASN A 46 -3.35 3.93 -0.71
C ASN A 46 -2.08 3.96 0.15
N LYS A 47 -1.66 5.10 0.70
CA LYS A 47 -0.51 5.14 1.61
C LYS A 47 -0.78 4.42 2.94
N ARG A 48 -1.97 4.60 3.52
CA ARG A 48 -2.38 3.85 4.72
C ARG A 48 -2.58 2.36 4.41
N GLY A 49 -3.19 2.04 3.27
CA GLY A 49 -3.36 0.67 2.78
C GLY A 49 -2.03 -0.03 2.48
N GLN A 50 -1.06 0.66 1.87
CA GLN A 50 0.29 0.12 1.59
C GLN A 50 1.10 -0.11 2.87
N LYS A 51 0.93 0.74 3.88
CA LYS A 51 1.56 0.55 5.19
C LYS A 51 0.94 -0.64 5.94
N LEU A 52 -0.38 -0.75 5.94
CA LEU A 52 -1.11 -1.87 6.55
C LEU A 52 -0.77 -3.20 5.87
N THR A 53 -0.81 -3.24 4.54
CA THR A 53 -0.42 -4.44 3.77
C THR A 53 1.03 -4.82 4.02
N GLY A 54 1.97 -3.87 4.04
CA GLY A 54 3.36 -4.16 4.41
C GLY A 54 3.49 -4.80 5.80
N ILE A 55 2.75 -4.30 6.79
CA ILE A 55 2.75 -4.84 8.16
C ILE A 55 2.11 -6.24 8.21
N THR A 56 1.01 -6.48 7.50
CA THR A 56 0.37 -7.81 7.48
C THR A 56 1.26 -8.85 6.82
N PHE A 57 1.98 -8.52 5.75
CA PHE A 57 2.96 -9.40 5.12
C PHE A 57 4.12 -9.75 6.07
N ILE A 58 4.60 -8.79 6.86
CA ILE A 58 5.63 -9.03 7.88
C ILE A 58 5.10 -9.97 8.97
N LEU A 59 3.89 -9.72 9.48
CA LEU A 59 3.22 -10.57 10.47
C LEU A 59 3.01 -12.00 9.96
N LEU A 60 2.57 -12.16 8.71
CA LEU A 60 2.45 -13.49 8.08
C LEU A 60 3.80 -14.20 7.99
N GLY A 61 4.87 -13.47 7.66
CA GLY A 61 6.23 -14.02 7.63
C GLY A 61 6.68 -14.54 9.01
N PHE A 62 6.42 -13.79 10.08
CA PHE A 62 6.68 -14.24 11.45
C PHE A 62 5.79 -15.40 11.89
N LEU A 63 4.52 -15.40 11.50
CA LEU A 63 3.61 -16.52 11.79
C LEU A 63 4.04 -17.80 11.08
N SER A 64 4.56 -17.69 9.86
CA SER A 64 5.15 -18.81 9.11
C SER A 64 6.32 -19.45 9.86
N LEU A 65 7.18 -18.64 10.48
CA LEU A 65 8.29 -19.12 11.33
C LEU A 65 7.79 -19.93 12.54
N ALA A 66 6.68 -19.52 13.17
CA ALA A 66 6.07 -20.31 14.23
C ALA A 66 5.55 -21.67 13.73
N GLY A 67 5.12 -21.74 12.47
CA GLY A 67 4.67 -22.97 11.80
C GLY A 67 5.77 -23.98 11.49
N VAL A 68 7.05 -23.68 11.73
CA VAL A 68 8.20 -24.57 11.48
C VAL A 68 8.20 -25.80 12.39
N VAL A 69 7.55 -25.72 13.55
CA VAL A 69 7.51 -26.82 14.54
C VAL A 69 6.88 -28.08 13.98
N VAL A 70 5.79 -27.97 13.21
CA VAL A 70 5.07 -29.11 12.63
C VAL A 70 5.95 -29.90 11.64
N PRO A 71 6.53 -29.29 10.59
CA PRO A 71 7.41 -30.02 9.67
C PRO A 71 8.69 -30.52 10.33
N LEU A 72 9.16 -29.86 11.41
CA LEU A 72 10.28 -30.35 12.21
C LEU A 72 9.94 -31.66 12.93
N VAL A 73 8.78 -31.74 13.59
CA VAL A 73 8.28 -32.97 14.22
C VAL A 73 8.09 -34.08 13.18
N VAL A 74 7.53 -33.76 12.01
CA VAL A 74 7.33 -34.73 10.91
C VAL A 74 8.67 -35.22 10.35
N SER A 75 9.71 -34.37 10.30
CA SER A 75 11.04 -34.77 9.88
C SER A 75 11.70 -35.74 10.87
N ILE A 76 11.52 -35.50 12.17
CA ILE A 76 12.14 -36.33 13.23
C ILE A 76 11.43 -37.68 13.39
N PHE A 77 10.11 -37.67 13.48
CA PHE A 77 9.32 -38.86 13.85
C PHE A 77 8.60 -39.53 12.67
N GLY A 78 8.52 -38.86 11.53
CA GLY A 78 7.76 -39.32 10.36
C GLY A 78 8.62 -39.44 9.10
N ASN A 79 8.05 -39.02 7.97
CA ASN A 79 8.74 -39.07 6.69
C ASN A 79 9.77 -37.93 6.58
N LYS A 80 11.05 -38.29 6.77
CA LYS A 80 12.21 -37.38 6.67
C LYS A 80 12.24 -36.58 5.36
N LEU A 81 11.88 -37.18 4.23
CA LEU A 81 11.92 -36.50 2.93
C LEU A 81 10.87 -35.39 2.86
N TYR A 82 9.64 -35.71 3.27
CA TYR A 82 8.54 -34.75 3.30
C TYR A 82 8.77 -33.64 4.35
N GLY A 83 9.25 -34.01 5.54
CA GLY A 83 9.57 -33.06 6.60
C GLY A 83 10.64 -32.05 6.17
N ASN A 84 11.74 -32.53 5.59
CA ASN A 84 12.82 -31.66 5.11
C ASN A 84 12.38 -30.76 3.93
N PHE A 85 11.60 -31.29 2.99
CA PHE A 85 11.06 -30.49 1.89
C PHE A 85 10.13 -29.39 2.40
N SER A 86 9.24 -29.72 3.34
CA SER A 86 8.32 -28.77 3.95
C SER A 86 9.05 -27.70 4.77
N LEU A 87 10.13 -28.06 5.47
CA LEU A 87 11.00 -27.10 6.18
C LEU A 87 11.63 -26.09 5.21
N ILE A 88 12.23 -26.56 4.12
CA ILE A 88 12.87 -25.69 3.11
C ILE A 88 11.82 -24.77 2.48
N PHE A 89 10.65 -25.31 2.12
CA PHE A 89 9.57 -24.53 1.54
C PHE A 89 9.07 -23.43 2.50
N ASN A 90 8.85 -23.77 3.77
CA ASN A 90 8.41 -22.81 4.78
C ASN A 90 9.45 -21.71 5.01
N LEU A 91 10.74 -22.06 4.99
CA LEU A 91 11.83 -21.09 5.15
C LEU A 91 11.89 -20.10 3.97
N ILE A 92 11.80 -20.59 2.73
CA ILE A 92 11.72 -19.75 1.52
C ILE A 92 10.48 -18.86 1.55
N PHE A 93 9.33 -19.43 1.94
CA PHE A 93 8.07 -18.70 2.04
C PHE A 93 8.17 -17.56 3.07
N SER A 94 8.73 -17.83 4.25
CA SER A 94 8.93 -16.82 5.30
C SER A 94 9.84 -15.67 4.82
N MET A 95 10.94 -15.99 4.13
CA MET A 95 11.85 -14.99 3.56
C MET A 95 11.16 -14.14 2.49
N ALA A 96 10.34 -14.75 1.63
CA ALA A 96 9.60 -14.04 0.60
C ALA A 96 8.59 -13.05 1.21
N PHE A 97 7.84 -13.47 2.22
CA PHE A 97 6.84 -12.63 2.89
C PHE A 97 7.47 -11.48 3.69
N LEU A 98 8.56 -11.76 4.42
CA LEU A 98 9.32 -10.72 5.12
C LEU A 98 9.95 -9.74 4.14
N GLY A 99 10.63 -10.23 3.10
CA GLY A 99 11.28 -9.39 2.09
C GLY A 99 10.29 -8.51 1.33
N PHE A 100 9.16 -9.08 0.91
CA PHE A 100 8.09 -8.34 0.22
C PHE A 100 7.40 -7.34 1.15
N GLY A 101 7.08 -7.75 2.39
CA GLY A 101 6.48 -6.89 3.40
C GLY A 101 7.36 -5.70 3.76
N VAL A 102 8.66 -5.92 3.97
CA VAL A 102 9.65 -4.85 4.22
C VAL A 102 9.77 -3.92 3.01
N LYS A 103 9.81 -4.45 1.79
CA LYS A 103 9.86 -3.64 0.56
C LYS A 103 8.62 -2.75 0.40
N LEU A 104 7.42 -3.27 0.67
CA LEU A 104 6.18 -2.49 0.66
C LEU A 104 6.17 -1.44 1.77
N PHE A 105 6.59 -1.81 2.97
CA PHE A 105 6.67 -0.90 4.11
C PHE A 105 7.65 0.25 3.87
N MET A 106 8.84 -0.03 3.30
CA MET A 106 9.81 0.99 2.91
C MET A 106 9.28 1.89 1.80
N ARG A 107 8.57 1.35 0.81
CA ARG A 107 7.90 2.15 -0.25
C ARG A 107 6.84 3.09 0.33
N ALA A 108 6.08 2.64 1.33
CA ALA A 108 5.10 3.47 2.03
C ALA A 108 5.74 4.59 2.88
N ARG A 109 6.99 4.40 3.32
CA ARG A 109 7.75 5.40 4.12
C ARG A 109 8.57 6.39 3.30
N LYS A 110 8.85 6.17 2.01
CA LYS A 110 9.64 7.14 1.23
C LYS A 110 8.90 8.48 1.16
N PRO A 111 9.41 9.55 1.79
CA PRO A 111 8.86 10.88 1.58
C PRO A 111 9.10 11.24 0.11
N LYS A 112 8.06 11.73 -0.58
CA LYS A 112 8.28 12.49 -1.83
C LYS A 112 8.92 13.82 -1.44
N GLY A 113 10.22 13.81 -1.25
CA GLY A 113 11.07 15.00 -1.13
C GLY A 113 12.29 14.74 -1.98
N LYS A 114 12.61 15.69 -2.88
CA LYS A 114 13.60 15.65 -3.97
C LYS A 114 13.03 15.21 -5.33
N ALA A 115 12.19 16.08 -5.88
CA ALA A 115 12.19 16.35 -7.32
C ALA A 115 11.95 17.87 -7.48
N SER A 116 12.99 18.56 -7.96
CA SER A 116 13.03 19.97 -8.41
C SER A 116 12.55 21.07 -7.46
N GLN A 117 13.38 21.41 -6.48
CA GLN A 117 13.83 22.81 -6.36
C GLN A 117 15.18 22.83 -7.06
N ASN A 118 15.21 23.28 -8.32
CA ASN A 118 16.39 23.65 -9.11
C ASN A 118 15.88 24.01 -10.50
N GLU A 119 15.12 25.11 -10.58
CA GLU A 119 14.99 25.94 -11.77
C GLU A 119 14.89 27.37 -11.23
N ASP A 120 16.06 27.91 -10.88
CA ASP A 120 16.32 29.35 -10.95
C ASP A 120 16.82 29.66 -12.38
#